data_AF-X0VD18-F1
#
_entry.id   AF-X0VD18-F1
#
_cell.length_a   1.000
_cell.length_b   1.000
_cell.length_c   1.000
_cell.angle_alpha   90.00
_cell.angle_beta   90.00
_cell.angle_gamma   90.00
#
_symmetry.space_group_name_H-M   'P 1'
#
loop_
_entity.id
_entity.type
_entity.pdbx_description
1 polymer ?
#
loop_
_entity_poly.entity_id
_entity_poly.type
_entity_poly.pdbx_seq_one_letter_code
_entity_poly.pdbx_strand_id
1 'polypeptide(L)'
;VEGGVEDATGKTRTYRSIFEGGKFQSAVSFYIDNNPFIVGVISGFIFLVNVTTNYVDVMPIVGGGRINGRVARVNRTVADEYVIFYDYPDYPVLVNGISARRANPADYEVPVSRMGAYNQSRLFIVNGGNEFTGGDPVGSTANFIDPPITFREYLAPGAAYYAQAFQLPTDYNREPVTAIGTLQAVDTSTGVGPLLVASANGIYAYGTHVPRVNWEAGQFGSSIVSQVGVVGPRALVNANADAFFISSDGHVRTVSMATREQKRWSTI
;
A
#
# COMPACT_ATOMS: atom_id res chain seq x y z
N VAL A 1 -13.08 -15.81 -19.32
CA VAL A 1 -14.10 -15.39 -18.35
C VAL A 1 -15.49 -15.92 -18.69
N GLU A 2 -15.88 -17.03 -18.07
CA GLU A 2 -17.26 -17.57 -18.14
C GLU A 2 -17.98 -17.27 -16.82
N GLY A 3 -19.31 -17.23 -16.83
CA GLY A 3 -20.13 -16.93 -15.66
C GLY A 3 -20.58 -15.46 -15.53
N GLY A 4 -21.22 -15.15 -14.41
CA GLY A 4 -21.77 -13.83 -14.13
C GLY A 4 -22.24 -13.68 -12.70
N VAL A 5 -22.70 -12.47 -12.39
CA VAL A 5 -23.13 -12.05 -11.05
C VAL A 5 -24.42 -11.27 -11.21
N GLU A 6 -25.36 -11.50 -10.31
CA GLU A 6 -26.56 -10.69 -10.19
C GLU A 6 -26.21 -9.32 -9.57
N ASP A 7 -26.53 -8.24 -10.29
CA ASP A 7 -26.37 -6.90 -9.75
C ASP A 7 -27.49 -6.54 -8.75
N ALA A 8 -27.40 -5.37 -8.11
CA ALA A 8 -28.38 -4.92 -7.11
C ALA A 8 -29.79 -4.70 -7.70
N THR A 9 -29.95 -4.74 -9.03
CA THR A 9 -31.24 -4.62 -9.73
C THR A 9 -31.81 -5.98 -10.12
N GLY A 10 -31.19 -7.08 -9.71
CA GLY A 10 -31.58 -8.44 -10.10
C GLY A 10 -31.16 -8.83 -11.52
N LYS A 11 -30.30 -8.02 -12.17
CA LYS A 11 -29.84 -8.29 -13.54
C LYS A 11 -28.50 -9.02 -13.49
N THR A 12 -28.46 -10.20 -14.11
CA THR A 12 -27.20 -10.93 -14.28
C THR A 12 -26.31 -10.20 -15.27
N ARG A 13 -25.13 -9.77 -14.80
CA ARG A 13 -24.04 -9.26 -15.62
C ARG A 13 -22.99 -10.34 -15.78
N THR A 14 -22.58 -10.60 -17.01
CA THR A 14 -21.48 -11.53 -17.28
C THR A 14 -20.17 -10.91 -16.82
N TYR A 15 -19.23 -11.73 -16.35
CA TYR A 15 -17.92 -11.21 -15.98
C TYR A 15 -17.18 -10.57 -17.15
N ARG A 16 -17.41 -11.05 -18.38
CA ARG A 16 -16.94 -10.39 -19.60
C ARG A 16 -17.45 -8.95 -19.70
N SER A 17 -18.76 -8.72 -19.52
CA SER A 17 -19.33 -7.37 -19.57
C SER A 17 -18.78 -6.44 -18.50
N ILE A 18 -18.45 -6.98 -17.32
CA ILE A 18 -17.83 -6.23 -16.22
C ILE A 18 -16.39 -5.89 -16.57
N PHE A 19 -15.64 -6.82 -17.15
CA PHE A 19 -14.25 -6.59 -17.56
C PHE A 19 -14.16 -5.52 -18.66
N GLU A 20 -15.03 -5.59 -19.66
CA GLU A 20 -14.99 -4.71 -20.85
C GLU A 20 -15.60 -3.32 -20.60
N GLY A 21 -16.62 -3.22 -19.73
CA GLY A 21 -17.38 -1.97 -19.52
C GLY A 21 -17.51 -1.52 -18.06
N GLY A 22 -16.90 -2.24 -17.12
CA GLY A 22 -16.95 -1.90 -15.71
C GLY A 22 -16.02 -0.74 -15.35
N LYS A 23 -16.23 -0.18 -14.16
CA LYS A 23 -15.38 0.89 -13.63
C LYS A 23 -14.03 0.31 -13.21
N PHE A 24 -12.97 0.71 -13.90
CA PHE A 24 -11.59 0.39 -13.51
C PHE A 24 -11.23 1.06 -12.17
N GLN A 25 -10.66 0.30 -11.23
CA GLN A 25 -10.32 0.81 -9.88
C GLN A 25 -8.84 0.68 -9.54
N SER A 26 -8.17 -0.39 -10.00
CA SER A 26 -6.75 -0.65 -9.73
C SER A 26 -6.21 -1.74 -10.66
N ALA A 27 -4.91 -1.75 -10.91
CA ALA A 27 -4.22 -2.89 -11.53
C ALA A 27 -2.73 -2.88 -11.20
N VAL A 28 -2.16 -4.04 -10.94
CA VAL A 28 -0.75 -4.23 -10.61
C VAL A 28 -0.17 -5.42 -11.34
N SER A 29 1.09 -5.32 -11.74
CA SER A 29 1.85 -6.47 -12.22
C SER A 29 2.19 -7.38 -11.05
N PHE A 30 2.05 -8.68 -11.27
CA PHE A 30 2.26 -9.72 -10.26
C PHE A 30 2.89 -10.94 -10.95
N TYR A 31 3.74 -11.67 -10.24
CA TYR A 31 4.37 -12.88 -10.78
C TYR A 31 3.89 -14.10 -9.99
N ILE A 32 3.48 -15.15 -10.70
CA ILE A 32 3.14 -16.44 -10.12
C ILE A 32 4.02 -17.47 -10.82
N ASP A 33 4.91 -18.13 -10.08
CA ASP A 33 5.86 -19.11 -10.61
C ASP A 33 6.63 -18.61 -11.84
N ASN A 34 7.18 -17.39 -11.76
CA ASN A 34 7.85 -16.65 -12.85
C ASN A 34 6.98 -16.28 -14.07
N ASN A 35 5.68 -16.58 -14.07
CA ASN A 35 4.79 -16.13 -15.13
C ASN A 35 4.24 -14.73 -14.81
N PRO A 36 4.24 -13.79 -15.77
CA PRO A 36 3.74 -12.44 -15.55
C PRO A 36 2.21 -12.40 -15.63
N PHE A 37 1.60 -11.82 -14.60
CA PHE A 37 0.17 -11.55 -14.51
C PHE A 37 -0.08 -10.07 -14.25
N ILE A 38 -1.29 -9.63 -14.57
CA ILE A 38 -1.87 -8.38 -14.07
C ILE A 38 -3.05 -8.76 -13.18
N VAL A 39 -2.99 -8.34 -11.92
CA VAL A 39 -4.13 -8.42 -11.00
C VAL A 39 -4.85 -7.08 -11.03
N GLY A 40 -6.08 -7.06 -11.52
CA GLY A 40 -6.90 -5.85 -11.70
C GLY A 40 -8.17 -5.89 -10.87
N VAL A 41 -8.64 -4.73 -10.42
CA VAL A 41 -9.95 -4.57 -9.77
C VAL A 41 -10.85 -3.73 -10.67
N ILE A 42 -11.97 -4.31 -11.11
CA ILE A 42 -12.96 -3.65 -11.98
C ILE A 42 -14.35 -3.87 -11.38
N SER A 43 -15.03 -2.77 -11.04
CA SER A 43 -16.35 -2.77 -10.38
C SER A 43 -16.44 -3.66 -9.12
N GLY A 44 -15.34 -3.77 -8.38
CA GLY A 44 -15.22 -4.58 -7.16
C GLY A 44 -14.77 -6.03 -7.37
N PHE A 45 -14.65 -6.48 -8.63
CA PHE A 45 -14.20 -7.83 -8.97
C PHE A 45 -12.71 -7.86 -9.24
N ILE A 46 -12.05 -8.91 -8.76
CA ILE A 46 -10.63 -9.14 -9.01
C ILE A 46 -10.51 -9.99 -10.27
N PHE A 47 -9.76 -9.48 -11.25
CA PHE A 47 -9.43 -10.16 -12.48
C PHE A 47 -7.95 -10.50 -12.49
N LEU A 48 -7.63 -11.71 -12.89
CA LEU A 48 -6.27 -12.18 -13.11
C LEU A 48 -6.05 -12.31 -14.62
N VAL A 49 -5.17 -11.49 -15.17
CA VAL A 49 -4.84 -11.50 -16.60
C VAL A 49 -3.45 -12.10 -16.76
N ASN A 50 -3.34 -13.25 -17.43
CA ASN A 50 -2.06 -13.80 -17.82
C ASN A 50 -1.54 -13.02 -19.03
N VAL A 51 -0.38 -12.37 -18.88
CA VAL A 51 0.17 -11.49 -19.92
C VAL A 51 0.74 -12.29 -21.10
N THR A 52 1.15 -13.53 -20.87
CA THR A 52 1.71 -14.40 -21.91
C THR A 52 0.62 -15.04 -22.77
N THR A 53 -0.46 -15.54 -22.15
CA THR A 53 -1.54 -16.24 -22.87
C THR A 53 -2.71 -15.32 -23.24
N ASN A 54 -2.74 -14.09 -22.72
CA ASN A 54 -3.90 -13.18 -22.78
C ASN A 54 -5.18 -13.79 -22.19
N TYR A 55 -5.06 -14.82 -21.36
CA TYR A 55 -6.19 -15.41 -20.67
C TYR A 55 -6.61 -14.54 -19.48
N VAL A 56 -7.91 -14.33 -19.34
CA VAL A 56 -8.51 -13.58 -18.24
C VAL A 56 -9.38 -14.51 -17.41
N ASP A 57 -9.06 -14.55 -16.12
CA ASP A 57 -9.83 -15.25 -15.10
C ASP A 57 -10.39 -14.27 -14.06
N VAL A 58 -11.45 -14.70 -13.37
CA VAL A 58 -12.00 -13.98 -12.21
C VAL A 58 -11.51 -14.69 -10.96
N MET A 59 -10.89 -13.93 -10.06
CA MET A 59 -10.42 -14.44 -8.79
C MET A 59 -11.47 -14.14 -7.72
N PRO A 60 -12.27 -15.14 -7.29
CA PRO A 60 -13.24 -14.92 -6.22
C PRO A 60 -12.52 -14.71 -4.88
N ILE A 61 -13.12 -13.88 -4.03
CA ILE A 61 -12.69 -13.76 -2.64
C ILE A 61 -13.24 -14.97 -1.87
N VAL A 62 -12.36 -15.74 -1.23
CA VAL A 62 -12.75 -16.88 -0.37
C VAL A 62 -13.67 -16.38 0.74
N GLY A 63 -14.77 -17.09 0.98
CA GLY A 63 -15.85 -16.65 1.87
C GLY A 63 -16.87 -15.71 1.20
N GLY A 64 -16.65 -15.35 -0.06
CA GLY A 64 -17.54 -14.51 -0.85
C GLY A 64 -17.29 -13.01 -0.67
N GLY A 65 -18.22 -12.23 -1.21
CA GLY A 65 -18.12 -10.77 -1.23
C GLY A 65 -17.31 -10.22 -2.40
N ARG A 66 -17.08 -8.91 -2.36
CA ARG A 66 -16.36 -8.14 -3.37
C ARG A 66 -15.72 -6.92 -2.73
N ILE A 67 -14.70 -6.37 -3.38
CA ILE A 67 -14.19 -5.05 -3.05
C ILE A 67 -15.29 -4.01 -3.32
N ASN A 68 -15.30 -2.90 -2.59
CA ASN A 68 -16.26 -1.83 -2.78
C ASN A 68 -16.24 -1.30 -4.23
N GLY A 69 -17.18 -1.75 -5.05
CA GLY A 69 -17.29 -1.33 -6.45
C GLY A 69 -17.70 0.14 -6.64
N ARG A 70 -18.06 0.87 -5.57
CA ARG A 70 -18.50 2.28 -5.64
C ARG A 70 -17.35 3.26 -5.55
N VAL A 71 -16.21 2.90 -4.97
CA VAL A 71 -15.05 3.81 -4.91
C VAL A 71 -14.48 4.03 -6.31
N ALA A 72 -14.01 5.25 -6.60
CA ALA A 72 -13.39 5.55 -7.88
C ALA A 72 -12.08 4.75 -8.08
N ARG A 73 -11.35 4.49 -6.99
CA ARG A 73 -10.05 3.81 -7.00
C ARG A 73 -9.88 2.97 -5.73
N VAL A 74 -9.13 1.88 -5.88
CA VAL A 74 -8.75 0.99 -4.77
C VAL A 74 -7.24 1.08 -4.61
N ASN A 75 -6.78 1.50 -3.43
CA ASN A 75 -5.37 1.54 -3.12
C ASN A 75 -4.82 0.12 -2.98
N ARG A 76 -3.52 -0.02 -3.23
CA ARG A 76 -2.87 -1.32 -3.19
C ARG A 76 -1.40 -1.21 -2.82
N THR A 77 -0.85 -2.32 -2.32
CA THR A 77 0.58 -2.50 -2.06
C THR A 77 0.98 -3.91 -2.48
N VAL A 78 2.19 -4.06 -3.00
CA VAL A 78 2.83 -5.37 -3.16
C VAL A 78 3.79 -5.54 -1.98
N ALA A 79 3.65 -6.61 -1.23
CA ALA A 79 4.46 -6.92 -0.05
C ALA A 79 4.89 -8.39 -0.15
N ASP A 80 6.15 -8.60 -0.55
CA ASP A 80 6.70 -9.92 -0.86
C ASP A 80 5.83 -10.68 -1.88
N GLU A 81 5.31 -11.86 -1.55
CA GLU A 81 4.41 -12.65 -2.41
C GLU A 81 2.96 -12.16 -2.43
N TYR A 82 2.59 -11.17 -1.61
CA TYR A 82 1.22 -10.69 -1.47
C TYR A 82 0.94 -9.42 -2.27
N VAL A 83 -0.24 -9.38 -2.89
CA VAL A 83 -0.87 -8.12 -3.32
C VAL A 83 -2.02 -7.80 -2.37
N ILE A 84 -1.97 -6.62 -1.78
CA ILE A 84 -2.94 -6.18 -0.76
C ILE A 84 -3.78 -5.08 -1.38
N PHE A 85 -5.11 -5.27 -1.43
CA PHE A 85 -6.07 -4.25 -1.83
C PHE A 85 -6.78 -3.69 -0.60
N TYR A 86 -6.68 -2.37 -0.39
CA TYR A 86 -7.29 -1.71 0.77
C TYR A 86 -8.75 -1.35 0.47
N ASP A 87 -9.68 -1.99 1.19
CA ASP A 87 -11.13 -1.91 0.98
C ASP A 87 -11.84 -1.14 2.10
N TYR A 88 -11.26 -0.04 2.59
CA TYR A 88 -11.80 0.74 3.69
C TYR A 88 -13.29 1.12 3.46
N PRO A 89 -14.18 0.93 4.46
CA PRO A 89 -13.92 0.60 5.86
C PRO A 89 -13.84 -0.90 6.20
N ASP A 90 -13.90 -1.78 5.21
CA ASP A 90 -13.77 -3.23 5.40
C ASP A 90 -12.29 -3.66 5.49
N TYR A 91 -12.06 -4.90 5.96
CA TYR A 91 -10.72 -5.48 5.99
C TYR A 91 -10.13 -5.62 4.58
N PRO A 92 -8.82 -5.37 4.41
CA PRO A 92 -8.14 -5.53 3.12
C PRO A 92 -8.32 -6.91 2.51
N VAL A 93 -8.24 -6.99 1.18
CA VAL A 93 -8.20 -8.25 0.45
C VAL A 93 -6.74 -8.59 0.15
N LEU A 94 -6.32 -9.76 0.61
CA LEU A 94 -5.00 -10.34 0.40
C LEU A 94 -5.08 -11.28 -0.80
N VAL A 95 -4.23 -11.05 -1.78
CA VAL A 95 -4.04 -11.92 -2.95
C VAL A 95 -2.68 -12.58 -2.85
N ASN A 96 -2.66 -13.90 -2.90
CA ASN A 96 -1.45 -14.72 -2.99
C ASN A 96 -1.67 -15.78 -4.08
N GLY A 97 -0.79 -15.77 -5.09
CA GLY A 97 -0.91 -16.63 -6.26
C GLY A 97 -2.24 -16.43 -6.98
N ILE A 98 -3.00 -17.52 -7.11
CA ILE A 98 -4.32 -17.55 -7.75
C ILE A 98 -5.48 -17.41 -6.76
N SER A 99 -5.20 -17.11 -5.49
CA SER A 99 -6.20 -17.03 -4.43
C SER A 99 -6.36 -15.60 -3.88
N ALA A 100 -7.58 -15.23 -3.54
CA ALA A 100 -7.90 -13.98 -2.83
C ALA A 100 -8.73 -14.27 -1.59
N ARG A 101 -8.46 -13.58 -0.48
CA ARG A 101 -9.25 -13.65 0.75
C ARG A 101 -9.22 -12.34 1.52
N ARG A 102 -10.18 -12.10 2.40
CA ARG A 102 -10.09 -10.97 3.33
C ARG A 102 -9.07 -11.26 4.43
N ALA A 103 -8.42 -10.20 4.91
CA ALA A 103 -7.56 -10.29 6.09
C ALA A 103 -8.37 -10.74 7.31
N ASN A 104 -7.81 -11.65 8.09
CA ASN A 104 -8.43 -12.25 9.27
C ASN A 104 -7.88 -11.58 10.55
N PRO A 105 -8.71 -10.84 11.30
CA PRO A 105 -8.27 -10.23 12.55
C PRO A 105 -7.93 -11.25 13.64
N ALA A 106 -8.47 -12.47 13.59
CA ALA A 106 -8.14 -13.52 14.56
C ALA A 106 -6.69 -14.01 14.43
N ASP A 107 -6.12 -13.90 13.23
CA ASP A 107 -4.74 -14.27 12.92
C ASP A 107 -3.80 -13.04 13.00
N TYR A 108 -4.29 -11.91 13.50
CA TYR A 108 -3.57 -10.64 13.58
C TYR A 108 -3.06 -10.15 12.22
N GLU A 109 -3.79 -10.43 11.14
CA GLU A 109 -3.43 -9.96 9.80
C GLU A 109 -3.71 -8.46 9.62
N VAL A 110 -3.38 -7.94 8.44
CA VAL A 110 -3.53 -6.54 8.05
C VAL A 110 -4.88 -5.97 8.52
N PRO A 111 -4.90 -5.02 9.48
CA PRO A 111 -6.14 -4.46 9.97
C PRO A 111 -6.77 -3.51 8.94
N VAL A 112 -8.00 -3.07 9.24
CA VAL A 112 -8.72 -2.07 8.45
C VAL A 112 -7.83 -0.84 8.23
N SER A 113 -7.56 -0.53 6.96
CA SER A 113 -6.58 0.49 6.57
C SER A 113 -6.91 1.06 5.20
N ARG A 114 -6.42 2.27 4.92
CA ARG A 114 -6.74 3.00 3.68
C ARG A 114 -5.69 2.83 2.58
N MET A 115 -4.44 2.63 2.96
CA MET A 115 -3.28 2.49 2.09
C MET A 115 -2.09 1.98 2.89
N GLY A 116 -1.03 1.57 2.20
CA GLY A 116 0.21 1.15 2.82
C GLY A 116 1.39 1.11 1.86
N ALA A 117 2.57 0.83 2.40
CA ALA A 117 3.80 0.65 1.65
C ALA A 117 4.64 -0.45 2.29
N TYR A 118 5.25 -1.29 1.45
CA TYR A 118 6.20 -2.29 1.91
C TYR A 118 7.62 -1.71 1.87
N ASN A 119 8.30 -1.73 3.00
CA ASN A 119 9.60 -1.08 3.16
C ASN A 119 10.44 -1.79 4.22
N GLN A 120 11.70 -2.06 3.91
CA GLN A 120 12.65 -2.73 4.83
C GLN A 120 12.06 -3.95 5.53
N SER A 121 11.53 -4.88 4.73
CA SER A 121 10.92 -6.14 5.21
C SER A 121 9.67 -5.97 6.08
N ARG A 122 9.02 -4.81 6.08
CA ARG A 122 7.79 -4.56 6.86
C ARG A 122 6.72 -3.91 6.01
N LEU A 123 5.47 -4.31 6.24
CA LEU A 123 4.32 -3.58 5.71
C LEU A 123 3.96 -2.45 6.66
N PHE A 124 3.89 -1.22 6.14
CA PHE A 124 3.36 -0.07 6.85
C PHE A 124 1.99 0.27 6.29
N ILE A 125 1.04 0.55 7.17
CA ILE A 125 -0.33 0.90 6.80
C ILE A 125 -0.76 2.20 7.44
N VAL A 126 -1.71 2.88 6.81
CA VAL A 126 -2.37 4.08 7.34
C VAL A 126 -3.68 3.67 8.00
N ASN A 127 -3.78 3.94 9.31
CA ASN A 127 -4.88 3.51 10.19
C ASN A 127 -6.16 4.35 10.02
N GLY A 128 -6.05 5.49 9.34
CA GLY A 128 -7.07 6.54 9.33
C GLY A 128 -6.50 7.84 9.90
N GLY A 129 -7.04 8.99 9.50
CA GLY A 129 -6.50 10.28 9.93
C GLY A 129 -5.04 10.47 9.51
N ASN A 130 -4.21 10.94 10.45
CA ASN A 130 -2.77 11.21 10.25
C ASN A 130 -1.84 10.16 10.89
N GLU A 131 -2.36 8.97 11.17
CA GLU A 131 -1.62 7.88 11.82
C GLU A 131 -1.25 6.76 10.86
N PHE A 132 -0.13 6.10 11.15
CA PHE A 132 0.33 4.91 10.47
C PHE A 132 0.93 3.90 11.45
N THR A 133 1.06 2.65 11.02
CA THR A 133 1.55 1.55 11.85
C THR A 133 2.38 0.59 11.03
N GLY A 134 3.44 0.06 11.64
CA GLY A 134 4.28 -0.99 11.08
C GLY A 134 3.84 -2.38 11.54
N GLY A 135 3.73 -3.31 10.60
CA GLY A 135 3.52 -4.73 10.84
C GLY A 135 4.81 -5.46 11.19
N ASP A 136 4.70 -6.78 11.25
CA ASP A 136 5.79 -7.68 11.65
C ASP A 136 6.87 -7.76 10.55
N PRO A 137 8.15 -7.88 10.91
CA PRO A 137 9.25 -7.98 9.95
C PRO A 137 9.35 -9.37 9.31
N VAL A 138 9.48 -9.41 7.99
CA VAL A 138 9.87 -10.63 7.25
C VAL A 138 11.29 -11.04 7.65
N GLY A 139 11.50 -12.34 7.87
CA GLY A 139 12.79 -12.90 8.20
C GLY A 139 13.23 -12.75 9.67
N SER A 140 12.32 -12.33 10.56
CA SER A 140 12.60 -12.33 12.00
C SER A 140 12.68 -13.74 12.56
N THR A 141 13.58 -13.93 13.53
CA THR A 141 13.72 -15.18 14.30
C THR A 141 12.66 -15.37 15.36
N ALA A 142 11.91 -14.31 15.69
CA ALA A 142 10.66 -14.45 16.43
C ALA A 142 9.64 -15.11 15.50
N ASN A 143 9.05 -16.22 15.95
CA ASN A 143 8.10 -17.08 15.21
C ASN A 143 6.81 -16.32 14.78
N PHE A 144 6.94 -15.36 13.89
CA PHE A 144 5.81 -14.73 13.22
C PHE A 144 5.35 -15.67 12.11
N ILE A 145 4.06 -15.99 12.13
CA ILE A 145 3.41 -16.75 11.07
C ILE A 145 3.16 -15.75 9.94
N ASP A 146 3.62 -16.05 8.73
CA ASP A 146 3.33 -15.31 7.49
C ASP A 146 3.57 -13.78 7.47
N PRO A 147 4.71 -13.24 7.95
CA PRO A 147 5.07 -11.87 7.58
C PRO A 147 5.23 -11.79 6.04
N PRO A 148 4.83 -10.69 5.36
CA PRO A 148 4.59 -9.35 5.89
C PRO A 148 3.13 -9.00 6.21
N ILE A 149 2.19 -9.95 6.11
CA ILE A 149 0.75 -9.64 6.27
C ILE A 149 0.29 -9.63 7.73
N THR A 150 1.17 -9.96 8.68
CA THR A 150 0.88 -10.00 10.11
C THR A 150 1.30 -8.74 10.86
N PHE A 151 0.49 -8.39 11.86
CA PHE A 151 0.60 -7.21 12.72
C PHE A 151 0.56 -7.62 14.19
N ARG A 152 1.16 -8.77 14.53
CA ARG A 152 1.12 -9.32 15.89
C ARG A 152 1.80 -8.40 16.89
N GLU A 153 2.91 -7.76 16.52
CA GLU A 153 3.58 -6.76 17.36
C GLU A 153 2.64 -5.63 17.79
N TYR A 154 1.67 -5.27 16.94
CA TYR A 154 0.72 -4.18 17.18
C TYR A 154 -0.60 -4.67 17.80
N LEU A 155 -1.16 -5.79 17.33
CA LEU A 155 -2.51 -6.24 17.66
C LEU A 155 -2.57 -7.23 18.83
N ALA A 156 -1.50 -7.97 19.13
CA ALA A 156 -1.54 -8.99 20.17
C ALA A 156 -1.31 -8.38 21.57
N PRO A 157 -2.26 -8.52 22.51
CA PRO A 157 -2.06 -8.11 23.89
C PRO A 157 -0.81 -8.78 24.50
N GLY A 158 0.06 -7.98 25.12
CA GLY A 158 1.32 -8.45 25.70
C GLY A 158 2.51 -8.49 24.73
N ALA A 159 2.32 -8.13 23.46
CA ALA A 159 3.44 -7.86 22.57
C ALA A 159 4.24 -6.63 23.04
N ALA A 160 5.55 -6.61 22.76
CA ALA A 160 6.46 -5.54 23.18
C ALA A 160 6.06 -4.15 22.65
N TYR A 161 5.34 -4.08 21.51
CA TYR A 161 4.93 -2.85 20.85
C TYR A 161 3.40 -2.75 20.68
N TYR A 162 2.67 -3.39 21.60
CA TYR A 162 1.21 -3.45 21.55
C TYR A 162 0.59 -2.05 21.43
N ALA A 163 -0.34 -1.90 20.47
CA ALA A 163 -1.04 -0.65 20.15
C ALA A 163 -0.14 0.54 19.77
N GLN A 164 1.14 0.32 19.46
CA GLN A 164 2.05 1.39 19.03
C GLN A 164 1.73 1.84 17.59
N ALA A 165 1.10 3.00 17.47
CA ALA A 165 0.93 3.74 16.23
C ALA A 165 1.81 5.00 16.21
N PHE A 166 2.14 5.47 15.01
CA PHE A 166 2.92 6.67 14.79
C PHE A 166 2.05 7.74 14.13
N GLN A 167 2.23 8.98 14.55
CA GLN A 167 1.43 10.10 14.09
C GLN A 167 2.32 11.11 13.35
N LEU A 168 1.81 11.66 12.24
CA LEU A 168 2.43 12.84 11.64
C LEU A 168 2.26 14.05 12.58
N PRO A 169 3.21 15.00 12.62
CA PRO A 169 3.06 16.25 13.37
C PRO A 169 2.12 17.22 12.65
N THR A 170 0.91 16.76 12.34
CA THR A 170 -0.17 17.45 11.63
C THR A 170 -1.48 17.31 12.41
N ASP A 171 -2.52 18.04 12.02
CA ASP A 171 -3.84 17.90 12.63
C ASP A 171 -4.54 16.60 12.16
N TYR A 172 -4.88 15.69 13.08
CA TYR A 172 -5.46 14.35 12.78
C TYR A 172 -6.61 14.35 11.78
N ASN A 173 -7.59 15.26 11.95
CA ASN A 173 -8.78 15.32 11.11
C ASN A 173 -8.67 16.29 9.93
N ARG A 174 -7.73 17.24 9.96
CA ARG A 174 -7.61 18.29 8.94
C ARG A 174 -6.55 17.97 7.91
N GLU A 175 -5.52 17.25 8.32
CA GLU A 175 -4.35 16.92 7.51
C GLU A 175 -4.03 15.43 7.63
N PRO A 176 -4.95 14.56 7.15
CA PRO A 176 -4.73 13.12 7.19
C PRO A 176 -3.56 12.72 6.29
N VAL A 177 -3.07 11.49 6.47
CA VAL A 177 -2.12 10.89 5.53
C VAL A 177 -2.80 10.75 4.17
N THR A 178 -2.20 11.37 3.16
CA THR A 178 -2.66 11.36 1.77
C THR A 178 -1.88 10.39 0.92
N ALA A 179 -0.60 10.14 1.25
CA ALA A 179 0.24 9.18 0.55
C ALA A 179 1.23 8.53 1.50
N ILE A 180 1.55 7.27 1.20
CA ILE A 180 2.63 6.51 1.83
C ILE A 180 3.39 5.79 0.73
N GLY A 181 4.71 5.79 0.83
CA GLY A 181 5.59 5.23 -0.19
C GLY A 181 7.00 5.09 0.36
N THR A 182 7.95 4.91 -0.53
CA THR A 182 9.37 4.82 -0.18
C THR A 182 10.12 5.83 -1.03
N LEU A 183 11.33 6.20 -0.64
CA LEU A 183 12.31 6.79 -1.57
C LEU A 183 13.31 5.70 -1.94
N GLN A 184 13.77 5.63 -3.18
CA GLN A 184 14.88 4.72 -3.50
C GLN A 184 16.20 5.35 -3.04
N ALA A 185 17.09 4.54 -2.47
CA ALA A 185 18.41 4.98 -2.04
C ALA A 185 19.47 4.15 -2.76
N VAL A 186 20.11 4.75 -3.77
CA VAL A 186 21.09 4.08 -4.64
C VAL A 186 22.36 3.61 -3.93
N ASP A 187 22.69 4.23 -2.79
CA ASP A 187 23.92 3.93 -2.03
C ASP A 187 23.72 2.84 -0.95
N THR A 188 22.56 2.17 -0.92
CA THR A 188 22.28 1.11 0.05
C THR A 188 22.34 -0.27 -0.61
N SER A 189 22.78 -1.29 0.14
CA SER A 189 22.87 -2.67 -0.37
C SER A 189 21.54 -3.26 -0.83
N THR A 190 20.42 -2.71 -0.36
CA THR A 190 19.06 -3.12 -0.77
C THR A 190 18.43 -2.17 -1.79
N GLY A 191 19.02 -1.01 -2.06
CA GLY A 191 18.42 0.04 -2.90
C GLY A 191 17.21 0.75 -2.28
N VAL A 192 16.82 0.38 -1.05
CA VAL A 192 15.60 0.84 -0.38
C VAL A 192 15.94 1.96 0.59
N GLY A 193 15.41 3.16 0.34
CA GLY A 193 15.55 4.33 1.21
C GLY A 193 14.48 4.39 2.31
N PRO A 194 14.33 5.57 2.95
CA PRO A 194 13.36 5.75 4.03
C PRO A 194 11.93 5.56 3.54
N LEU A 195 11.05 5.23 4.49
CA LEU A 195 9.60 5.29 4.29
C LEU A 195 9.20 6.77 4.19
N LEU A 196 8.44 7.11 3.15
CA LEU A 196 7.82 8.42 3.00
C LEU A 196 6.36 8.34 3.43
N VAL A 197 5.95 9.24 4.32
CA VAL A 197 4.55 9.43 4.70
C VAL A 197 4.24 10.90 4.50
N ALA A 198 3.17 11.21 3.77
CA ALA A 198 2.82 12.57 3.39
C ALA A 198 1.38 12.90 3.75
N SER A 199 1.17 14.16 4.10
CA SER A 199 -0.14 14.81 4.13
C SER A 199 -0.28 15.75 2.93
N ALA A 200 -1.36 16.52 2.83
CA ALA A 200 -1.48 17.57 1.82
C ALA A 200 -0.46 18.72 1.99
N ASN A 201 0.08 18.89 3.20
CA ASN A 201 0.89 20.05 3.61
C ASN A 201 2.29 19.69 4.11
N GLY A 202 2.70 18.42 4.03
CA GLY A 202 4.04 18.02 4.42
C GLY A 202 4.41 16.64 3.93
N ILE A 203 5.72 16.39 3.86
CA ILE A 203 6.30 15.08 3.56
C ILE A 203 7.30 14.77 4.68
N TYR A 204 7.17 13.58 5.24
CA TYR A 204 7.96 13.09 6.36
C TYR A 204 8.71 11.82 5.94
N ALA A 205 9.97 11.72 6.34
CA ALA A 205 10.81 10.56 6.09
C ALA A 205 11.04 9.79 7.40
N TYR A 206 10.92 8.47 7.33
CA TYR A 206 11.10 7.58 8.47
C TYR A 206 12.18 6.53 8.19
N GLY A 207 13.16 6.44 9.09
CA GLY A 207 14.30 5.53 9.01
C GLY A 207 13.94 4.13 9.49
N THR A 208 13.11 3.41 8.73
CA THR A 208 12.62 2.05 9.05
C THR A 208 13.68 0.95 9.05
N HIS A 209 14.89 1.25 8.55
CA HIS A 209 16.03 0.34 8.55
C HIS A 209 16.59 0.08 9.96
N VAL A 210 16.38 1.01 10.90
CA VAL A 210 16.79 0.80 12.29
C VAL A 210 15.79 -0.14 12.99
N PRO A 211 16.23 -0.96 13.96
CA PRO A 211 15.32 -1.83 14.70
C PRO A 211 14.20 -1.06 15.41
N ARG A 212 13.02 -1.68 15.53
CA ARG A 212 11.80 -1.07 16.10
C ARG A 212 12.00 -0.53 17.53
N VAL A 213 12.82 -1.18 18.35
CA VAL A 213 13.19 -0.69 19.70
C VAL A 213 13.82 0.71 19.68
N ASN A 214 14.49 1.07 18.58
CA ASN A 214 15.12 2.37 18.41
C ASN A 214 14.16 3.40 17.79
N TRP A 215 12.96 3.00 17.35
CA TRP A 215 11.99 3.96 16.80
C TRP A 215 11.45 4.89 17.87
N GLU A 216 11.27 4.39 19.09
CA GLU A 216 10.83 5.18 20.23
C GLU A 216 11.97 5.95 20.89
N ALA A 217 13.14 5.31 21.04
CA ALA A 217 14.29 5.93 21.69
C ALA A 217 15.03 6.95 20.82
N GLY A 218 14.84 6.93 19.49
CA GLY A 218 15.54 7.78 18.53
C GLY A 218 14.61 8.71 17.75
N GLN A 219 15.19 9.73 17.10
CA GLN A 219 14.50 10.52 16.06
C GLN A 219 14.34 9.66 14.80
N PHE A 220 13.39 8.72 14.81
CA PHE A 220 13.17 7.80 13.69
C PHE A 220 12.46 8.45 12.51
N GLY A 221 11.84 9.61 12.72
CA GLY A 221 11.14 10.41 11.72
C GLY A 221 11.61 11.85 11.66
N SER A 222 11.62 12.43 10.47
CA SER A 222 11.91 13.85 10.25
C SER A 222 11.00 14.45 9.17
N SER A 223 10.70 15.74 9.31
CA SER A 223 10.03 16.51 8.26
C SER A 223 11.03 16.87 7.17
N ILE A 224 10.80 16.42 5.94
CA ILE A 224 11.69 16.72 4.80
C ILE A 224 11.15 17.86 3.92
N VAL A 225 9.83 18.03 3.86
CA VAL A 225 9.16 19.15 3.21
C VAL A 225 8.04 19.64 4.11
N SER A 226 8.02 20.95 4.38
CA SER A 226 6.96 21.62 5.13
C SER A 226 6.11 22.50 4.21
N GLN A 227 4.83 22.68 4.55
CA GLN A 227 3.84 23.51 3.85
C GLN A 227 3.41 23.02 2.45
N VAL A 228 4.06 21.98 1.94
CA VAL A 228 3.73 21.36 0.66
C VAL A 228 3.83 19.85 0.83
N GLY A 229 2.77 19.15 0.43
CA GLY A 229 2.71 17.69 0.50
C GLY A 229 2.15 17.06 -0.76
N VAL A 230 1.62 15.84 -0.62
CA VAL A 230 1.13 15.03 -1.72
C VAL A 230 -0.39 15.03 -1.73
N VAL A 231 -1.02 15.22 -2.88
CA VAL A 231 -2.50 15.28 -2.98
C VAL A 231 -3.18 13.91 -2.83
N GLY A 232 -2.46 12.81 -3.05
CA GLY A 232 -3.03 11.47 -2.89
C GLY A 232 -2.05 10.32 -3.17
N PRO A 233 -2.48 9.06 -2.95
CA PRO A 233 -1.58 7.90 -2.90
C PRO A 233 -0.99 7.49 -4.26
N ARG A 234 -1.57 7.98 -5.37
CA ARG A 234 -1.06 7.79 -6.73
C ARG A 234 -0.39 9.04 -7.30
N ALA A 235 -0.32 10.09 -6.50
CA ALA A 235 0.34 11.34 -6.84
C ALA A 235 1.76 11.36 -6.28
N LEU A 236 2.35 10.20 -5.99
CA LEU A 236 3.73 10.00 -5.58
C LEU A 236 4.30 8.85 -6.41
N VAL A 237 5.43 9.08 -7.07
CA VAL A 237 6.15 8.06 -7.82
C VAL A 237 7.63 8.27 -7.68
N ASN A 238 8.36 7.18 -7.47
CA ASN A 238 9.81 7.22 -7.50
C ASN A 238 10.32 7.12 -8.92
N ALA A 239 11.27 7.98 -9.26
CA ALA A 239 12.07 7.88 -10.47
C ALA A 239 13.54 8.00 -10.06
N ASN A 240 14.22 6.86 -9.98
CA ASN A 240 15.55 6.75 -9.38
C ASN A 240 15.55 7.26 -7.93
N ALA A 241 16.52 8.09 -7.56
CA ALA A 241 16.67 8.67 -6.22
C ALA A 241 15.70 9.84 -5.92
N ASP A 242 14.87 10.23 -6.88
CA ASP A 242 13.93 11.34 -6.75
C ASP A 242 12.48 10.81 -6.62
N ALA A 243 11.70 11.47 -5.77
CA ALA A 243 10.26 11.24 -5.67
C ALA A 243 9.51 12.41 -6.33
N PHE A 244 8.81 12.11 -7.42
CA PHE A 244 7.92 13.05 -8.09
C PHE A 244 6.54 12.98 -7.45
N PHE A 245 5.94 14.15 -7.21
CA PHE A 245 4.62 14.21 -6.64
C PHE A 245 3.78 15.39 -7.16
N ILE A 246 2.46 15.27 -7.00
CA ILE A 246 1.52 16.36 -7.27
C ILE A 246 1.08 16.95 -5.93
N SER A 247 1.29 18.25 -5.75
CA SER A 247 0.84 18.97 -4.55
C SER A 247 -0.63 19.40 -4.64
N SER A 248 -1.17 19.85 -3.51
CA SER A 248 -2.57 20.31 -3.40
C SER A 248 -2.91 21.52 -4.29
N ASP A 249 -1.90 22.29 -4.69
CA ASP A 249 -1.99 23.39 -5.67
C ASP A 249 -2.04 22.93 -7.14
N GLY A 250 -1.91 21.62 -7.40
CA GLY A 250 -1.93 21.04 -8.74
C GLY A 250 -0.59 21.06 -9.48
N HIS A 251 0.48 21.57 -8.88
CA HIS A 251 1.81 21.55 -9.48
C HIS A 251 2.51 20.20 -9.28
N VAL A 252 3.29 19.79 -10.30
CA VAL A 252 4.21 18.65 -10.20
C VAL A 252 5.51 19.15 -9.56
N ARG A 253 5.94 18.46 -8.52
CA ARG A 253 7.14 18.77 -7.73
C ARG A 253 8.00 17.53 -7.59
N THR A 254 9.25 17.73 -7.20
CA THR A 254 10.18 16.65 -6.90
C THR A 254 10.79 16.87 -5.53
N VAL A 255 11.00 15.79 -4.79
CA VAL A 255 11.78 15.76 -3.56
C VAL A 255 12.90 14.73 -3.72
N SER A 256 14.11 15.13 -3.34
CA SER A 256 15.28 14.27 -3.38
C SER A 256 16.09 14.42 -2.10
N MET A 257 16.66 13.31 -1.63
CA MET A 257 17.50 13.26 -0.44
C MET A 257 18.94 12.98 -0.87
N ALA A 258 19.70 14.04 -1.15
CA ALA A 258 21.09 13.93 -1.56
C ALA A 258 22.03 13.97 -0.34
N THR A 259 23.01 13.06 -0.29
CA THR A 259 24.09 13.04 0.71
C THR A 259 25.24 13.98 0.33
N ARG A 260 25.42 14.31 -0.96
CA ARG A 260 26.30 15.37 -1.54
C ARG A 260 25.84 15.75 -2.96
N GLU A 261 26.25 16.93 -3.44
CA GLU A 261 25.85 17.60 -4.70
C GLU A 261 25.47 16.65 -5.86
N GLN A 262 24.18 16.35 -5.96
CA GLN A 262 23.61 15.69 -7.12
C GLN A 262 23.05 16.76 -8.05
N LYS A 263 23.40 16.70 -9.35
CA LYS A 263 22.77 17.54 -10.37
C LYS A 263 21.27 17.21 -10.39
N ARG A 264 20.47 18.14 -9.86
CA ARG A 264 19.01 18.03 -9.77
C ARG A 264 18.40 18.03 -11.17
N TRP A 265 17.26 17.37 -11.32
CA TRP A 265 16.53 17.31 -12.60
C TRP A 265 15.92 18.66 -13.03
N SER A 266 15.98 19.70 -12.20
CA SER A 266 15.63 21.07 -12.62
C SER A 266 16.51 22.13 -11.97
N THR A 267 17.13 22.94 -12.81
CA THR A 267 17.35 24.37 -12.56
C THR A 267 16.31 25.09 -13.42
N ILE A 268 15.37 25.78 -12.80
CA ILE A 268 14.72 26.95 -13.40
C ILE A 268 14.99 28.10 -12.45
#